data_AF-A0A542WZK7-F1
#
_entry.id   AF-A0A542WZK7-F1
#
_cell.length_a   1.000
_cell.length_b   1.000
_cell.length_c   1.000
_cell.angle_alpha   90.00
_cell.angle_beta   90.00
_cell.angle_gamma   90.00
#
_symmetry.space_group_name_H-M   'P 1'
#
loop_
_entity.id
_entity.type
_entity.pdbx_description
1 polymer ?
#
loop_
_entity_poly.entity_id
_entity_poly.type
_entity_poly.pdbx_seq_one_letter_code
_entity_poly.pdbx_strand_id
1 'polypeptide(L)' 'MARVRQFVPWVIAAFLVYAVITSPDKSADTVRNLWDILAQGVRNIGQFFGNLMGS' A
#
# COMPACT_ATOMS: atom_id res chain seq x y z
N MET A 1 -15.64 -14.49 24.68
CA MET A 1 -14.54 -14.10 23.76
C MET A 1 -15.07 -13.31 22.54
N ALA A 2 -15.58 -12.09 22.70
CA ALA A 2 -16.10 -11.31 21.55
C ALA A 2 -15.81 -9.79 21.59
N ARG A 3 -15.47 -9.23 22.76
CA ARG A 3 -15.37 -7.77 22.94
C ARG A 3 -14.01 -7.17 22.54
N VAL A 4 -12.92 -7.93 22.67
CA VAL A 4 -11.57 -7.49 22.28
C VAL A 4 -11.45 -7.32 20.77
N ARG A 5 -12.17 -8.14 19.98
CA ARG A 5 -12.04 -8.18 18.52
C ARG A 5 -12.49 -6.89 17.81
N GLN A 6 -13.32 -6.07 18.45
CA GLN A 6 -13.79 -4.80 17.84
C GLN A 6 -12.79 -3.65 18.00
N PHE A 7 -11.92 -3.70 19.01
CA PHE A 7 -11.01 -2.59 19.32
C PHE A 7 -9.66 -2.71 18.62
N VAL A 8 -9.25 -3.93 18.26
CA VAL A 8 -8.02 -4.19 17.49
C VAL A 8 -7.92 -3.35 16.21
N PRO A 9 -8.92 -3.32 15.30
CA PRO A 9 -8.82 -2.51 14.09
C PRO A 9 -8.70 -1.01 14.39
N TRP A 10 -9.37 -0.52 15.44
CA TRP A 10 -9.28 0.87 15.88
C TRP A 10 -7.90 1.24 16.42
N VAL A 11 -7.29 0.35 17.21
CA VAL A 11 -5.92 0.55 17.71
C VAL A 11 -4.90 0.53 16.57
N ILE A 12 -5.06 -0.39 15.61
CA ILE A 12 -4.21 -0.44 14.41
C ILE A 12 -4.36 0.84 13.58
N ALA A 13 -5.59 1.32 13.37
CA ALA A 13 -5.83 2.57 12.65
C ALA A 13 -5.18 3.78 13.36
N ALA A 14 -5.34 3.91 14.68
CA ALA A 14 -4.72 4.98 15.46
C ALA A 14 -3.18 4.92 15.39
N PHE A 15 -2.61 3.71 15.46
CA PHE A 15 -1.17 3.50 15.32
C PHE A 15 -0.66 3.88 13.93
N LEU A 16 -1.38 3.53 12.86
CA LEU A 16 -1.01 3.88 11.49
C LEU A 16 -1.02 5.40 11.28
N VAL A 17 -2.04 6.10 11.77
CA VAL A 17 -2.10 7.58 11.72
C VAL A 17 -0.92 8.18 12.51
N TYR A 18 -0.66 7.68 13.71
CA TYR A 18 0.46 8.15 14.53
C TYR A 18 1.82 7.89 13.87
N ALA A 19 2.01 6.72 13.26
CA ALA A 19 3.24 6.35 12.58
C ALA A 19 3.52 7.27 11.39
N VAL A 20 2.49 7.59 10.59
CA VAL A 20 2.60 8.53 9.47
C VAL A 20 2.96 9.94 9.96
N ILE A 21 2.42 10.40 11.08
CA ILE A 21 2.71 11.74 11.63
C ILE A 21 4.09 11.79 12.32
N THR A 22 4.49 10.73 13.02
CA THR A 22 5.72 10.68 13.84
C THR A 22 6.96 10.38 13.01
N SER A 23 6.81 9.60 11.94
CA SER A 23 7.94 9.25 11.06
C SER A 23 7.50 9.33 9.60
N PRO A 24 7.12 10.53 9.13
CA PRO A 24 6.60 10.73 7.79
C PRO A 24 7.60 10.28 6.73
N ASP A 25 8.90 10.49 6.93
CA ASP A 25 9.93 10.10 5.97
C ASP A 25 9.97 8.57 5.78
N LYS A 26 9.98 7.80 6.88
CA LYS A 26 9.99 6.32 6.82
C LYS A 26 8.70 5.76 6.23
N SER A 27 7.55 6.34 6.59
CA SER A 27 6.25 5.95 6.06
C SER A 27 6.12 6.30 4.58
N ALA A 28 6.61 7.48 4.17
CA ALA A 28 6.61 7.93 2.79
C ALA A 28 7.49 7.01 1.93
N ASP A 29 8.71 6.69 2.36
CA ASP A 29 9.59 5.77 1.64
C ASP A 29 8.95 4.39 1.45
N THR A 30 8.33 3.86 2.50
CA THR A 30 7.66 2.56 2.45
C THR A 30 6.48 2.57 1.48
N VAL A 31 5.60 3.57 1.57
CA VAL A 31 4.43 3.71 0.68
C VAL A 31 4.88 4.00 -0.76
N ARG A 32 5.93 4.79 -0.95
CA ARG A 32 6.51 5.11 -2.26
C ARG A 32 7.06 3.86 -2.92
N ASN A 33 7.80 3.03 -2.18
CA ASN A 33 8.34 1.77 -2.68
C ASN A 33 7.22 0.79 -3.05
N LEU A 34 6.21 0.65 -2.20
CA LEU A 34 5.04 -0.18 -2.50
C LEU A 34 4.29 0.30 -3.74
N TRP A 35 4.09 1.62 -3.86
CA TRP A 35 3.43 2.22 -5.01
C TRP A 35 4.22 2.00 -6.30
N ASP A 36 5.55 2.12 -6.25
CA ASP A 36 6.38 1.92 -7.43
C ASP A 36 6.36 0.46 -7.91
N ILE A 37 6.39 -0.52 -6.99
CA ILE A 37 6.20 -1.94 -7.33
C ILE A 37 4.85 -2.17 -8.01
N LEU A 38 3.77 -1.61 -7.46
CA LEU A 38 2.43 -1.73 -8.04
C LEU A 38 2.37 -1.07 -9.42
N ALA A 39 2.91 0.15 -9.56
CA ALA A 39 2.91 0.90 -10.81
C ALA A 39 3.76 0.22 -11.89
N GLN A 40 4.91 -0.37 -11.52
CA GLN A 40 5.72 -1.19 -12.41
C GLN A 40 4.96 -2.45 -12.85
N GLY A 41 4.29 -3.14 -11.93
CA GLY A 41 3.45 -4.29 -12.25
C GLY A 41 2.34 -3.95 -13.25
N VAL A 42 1.62 -2.85 -13.01
CA VAL A 42 0.57 -2.36 -13.93
C VAL A 42 1.15 -1.99 -15.30
N ARG A 43 2.31 -1.32 -15.34
CA ARG A 43 2.99 -0.98 -16.61
C ARG A 43 3.41 -2.23 -17.38
N ASN A 44 3.96 -3.23 -16.70
CA ASN A 44 4.37 -4.49 -17.33
C ASN A 44 3.16 -5.25 -17.90
N ILE A 45 2.05 -5.26 -17.18
CA ILE A 45 0.79 -5.84 -17.66
C ILE A 45 0.27 -5.05 -18.88
N GLY A 46 0.27 -3.72 -18.81
CA GLY A 46 -0.14 -2.87 -19.94
C GLY A 46 0.73 -3.07 -21.18
N GLN A 47 2.06 -3.18 -21.02
CA GLN A 47 2.98 -3.49 -22.11
C GLN A 47 2.74 -4.88 -22.69
N PHE A 48 2.48 -5.87 -21.85
CA PHE A 48 2.14 -7.23 -22.29
C PHE A 48 0.89 -7.22 -23.19
N PHE A 49 -0.18 -6.56 -22.76
CA PHE A 49 -1.40 -6.44 -23.57
C PHE A 49 -1.20 -5.56 -24.82
N GLY A 50 -0.40 -4.49 -24.73
CA GLY A 50 -0.02 -3.68 -25.88
C GLY A 50 0.71 -4.48 -26.96
N ASN A 51 1.60 -5.38 -26.54
CA ASN A 51 2.30 -6.28 -27.46
C ASN A 51 1.39 -7.36 -28.07
N LEU A 52 0.30 -7.75 -27.39
CA LEU A 52 -0.69 -8.71 -27.91
C LEU A 52 -1.72 -8.09 -28.85
N MET A 53 -2.07 -6.81 -28.67
CA MET A 53 -3.02 -6.10 -29.55
C MET A 53 -2.34 -5.38 -30.72
N GLY A 54 -1.05 -5.08 -30.59
CA GLY A 54 -0.23 -4.50 -31.65
C GLY A 54 0.45 -5.53 -32.56
N SER A 55 0.27 -6.84 -32.30
CA SER A 55 0.72 -7.96 -33.14
C SER A 55 -0.33 -8.37 -34.15
#